data_AF-A0A848G7Q2-F1
#
_entry.id   AF-A0A848G7Q2-F1
#
_cell.length_a   1.000
_cell.length_b   1.000
_cell.length_c   1.000
_cell.angle_alpha   90.00
_cell.angle_beta   90.00
_cell.angle_gamma   90.00
#
_symmetry.space_group_name_H-M   'P 1'
#
loop_
_entity.id
_entity.type
_entity.pdbx_description
1 polymer ?
#
loop_
_entity_poly.entity_id
_entity_poly.type
_entity_poly.pdbx_seq_one_letter_code
_entity_poly.pdbx_strand_id
1 'polypeptide(L)'
;MPPIEHTHPVPALAGLLLTITLGLAGPAAADDDGRSMPRQVPKAYTSECGSCHLAFPPGALPAASWKHIMAGLDKHYGSNASLDDATTRQLDSWLQAHAGTWKRVGETPAQDRITRSAWFQRKHRQVRDAVWAHNSVKSPANCGACHPGAERGDFDDDHLKIPPGLPLHLRWAWFD
;
A
#
# COMPACT_ATOMS: atom_id res chain seq x y z
N MET A 1 -68.52 28.11 -59.98
CA MET A 1 -67.26 28.47 -60.69
C MET A 1 -67.05 29.96 -60.46
N PRO A 2 -65.94 30.46 -59.87
CA PRO A 2 -64.66 29.85 -59.40
C PRO A 2 -64.37 30.19 -57.90
N PRO A 3 -63.12 30.11 -57.37
CA PRO A 3 -62.24 28.95 -57.24
C PRO A 3 -61.92 28.60 -55.77
N ILE A 4 -61.20 27.48 -55.65
CA ILE A 4 -60.79 26.73 -54.47
C ILE A 4 -59.59 27.39 -53.77
N GLU A 5 -59.59 27.40 -52.43
CA GLU A 5 -58.36 27.48 -51.62
C GLU A 5 -58.23 26.26 -50.72
N HIS A 6 -57.11 25.57 -50.87
CA HIS A 6 -56.72 24.37 -50.13
C HIS A 6 -55.92 24.77 -48.89
N THR A 7 -56.41 24.41 -47.70
CA THR A 7 -55.64 24.46 -46.45
C THR A 7 -55.23 23.06 -46.03
N HIS A 8 -53.94 22.75 -46.12
CA HIS A 8 -53.35 21.51 -45.60
C HIS A 8 -53.08 21.63 -44.09
N PRO A 9 -53.47 20.66 -43.26
CA PRO A 9 -53.03 20.59 -41.87
C PRO A 9 -51.61 20.02 -41.78
N VAL A 10 -50.74 20.71 -41.03
CA VAL A 10 -49.39 20.27 -40.68
C VAL A 10 -49.49 19.20 -39.58
N PRO A 11 -48.92 18.00 -39.74
CA PRO A 11 -48.85 17.05 -38.64
C PRO A 11 -47.75 17.47 -37.65
N ALA A 12 -48.15 17.68 -36.40
CA ALA A 12 -47.25 17.92 -35.29
C ALA A 12 -46.40 16.68 -35.01
N LEU A 13 -45.10 16.77 -35.28
CA LEU A 13 -44.10 15.78 -34.89
C LEU A 13 -43.88 15.88 -33.38
N ALA A 14 -44.46 14.94 -32.64
CA ALA A 14 -44.15 14.71 -31.23
C ALA A 14 -42.72 14.16 -31.11
N GLY A 15 -41.77 15.04 -30.77
CA GLY A 15 -40.39 14.66 -30.48
C GLY A 15 -40.28 13.94 -29.14
N LEU A 16 -40.02 12.63 -29.17
CA LEU A 16 -39.68 11.83 -28.01
C LEU A 16 -38.18 12.02 -27.68
N LEU A 17 -37.89 12.89 -26.71
CA LEU A 17 -36.54 13.06 -26.16
C LEU A 17 -36.20 11.88 -25.23
N LEU A 18 -35.44 10.92 -25.74
CA LEU A 18 -34.87 9.83 -24.96
C LEU A 18 -33.62 10.32 -24.22
N THR A 19 -33.76 10.68 -22.94
CA THR A 19 -32.63 11.04 -22.09
C THR A 19 -31.80 9.80 -21.77
N ILE A 20 -30.62 9.69 -22.38
CA ILE A 20 -29.62 8.67 -22.05
C ILE A 20 -28.99 9.06 -20.69
N THR A 21 -29.41 8.38 -19.62
CA THR A 21 -28.74 8.47 -18.32
C THR A 21 -27.42 7.72 -18.39
N LEU A 22 -26.32 8.47 -18.53
CA LEU A 22 -24.97 7.94 -18.43
C LEU A 22 -24.72 7.54 -16.97
N GLY A 23 -24.79 6.24 -16.69
CA GLY A 23 -24.50 5.69 -15.36
C GLY A 23 -23.05 5.97 -14.99
N LEU A 24 -22.84 6.77 -13.95
CA LEU A 24 -21.56 6.94 -13.27
C LEU A 24 -21.20 5.60 -12.60
N ALA A 25 -20.45 4.77 -13.31
CA ALA A 25 -19.71 3.68 -12.69
C ALA A 25 -18.64 4.31 -11.79
N GLY A 26 -18.90 4.40 -10.50
CA GLY A 26 -17.89 4.73 -9.51
C GLY A 26 -16.74 3.71 -9.54
N PRO A 27 -15.54 4.07 -9.08
CA PRO A 27 -14.44 3.12 -9.02
C PRO A 27 -14.85 1.96 -8.11
N ALA A 28 -14.93 0.76 -8.68
CA ALA A 28 -14.99 -0.45 -7.89
C ALA A 28 -13.74 -0.48 -7.00
N ALA A 29 -13.93 -0.38 -5.69
CA ALA A 29 -12.89 -0.77 -4.74
C ALA A 29 -12.59 -2.24 -5.02
N ALA A 30 -11.47 -2.50 -5.69
CA ALA A 30 -11.05 -3.85 -6.02
C ALA A 30 -10.89 -4.63 -4.72
N ASP A 31 -11.48 -5.83 -4.68
CA ASP A 31 -11.25 -6.81 -3.63
C ASP A 31 -9.74 -7.01 -3.47
N ASP A 32 -9.26 -6.63 -2.29
CA ASP A 32 -7.88 -6.78 -1.84
C ASP A 32 -7.62 -8.28 -1.68
N ASP A 33 -6.88 -8.86 -2.62
CA ASP A 33 -6.54 -10.29 -2.72
C ASP A 33 -5.60 -10.77 -1.59
N GLY A 34 -5.69 -10.15 -0.41
CA GLY A 34 -4.81 -10.33 0.74
C GLY A 34 -3.36 -9.87 0.52
N ARG A 35 -3.02 -9.40 -0.68
CA ARG A 35 -1.65 -9.03 -1.06
C ARG A 35 -1.43 -7.55 -0.87
N SER A 36 -0.57 -7.24 0.10
CA SER A 36 -0.28 -5.86 0.46
C SER A 36 0.57 -5.07 -0.55
N MET A 37 1.13 -5.75 -1.58
CA MET A 37 1.94 -5.12 -2.63
C MET A 37 1.08 -4.73 -3.84
N PRO A 38 1.32 -3.56 -4.46
CA PRO A 38 0.65 -3.20 -5.70
C PRO A 38 0.94 -4.20 -6.83
N ARG A 39 -0.02 -4.40 -7.73
CA ARG A 39 0.12 -5.35 -8.87
C ARG A 39 1.30 -5.04 -9.79
N GLN A 40 1.63 -3.75 -9.96
CA GLN A 40 2.73 -3.29 -10.78
C GLN A 40 3.77 -2.63 -9.89
N VAL A 41 4.81 -3.40 -9.53
CA VAL A 41 5.96 -2.92 -8.76
C VAL A 41 7.09 -2.58 -9.73
N PRO A 42 7.61 -1.34 -9.73
CA PRO A 42 8.79 -0.99 -10.51
C PRO A 42 9.97 -1.88 -10.13
N LYS A 43 10.71 -2.41 -11.11
CA LYS A 43 11.90 -3.23 -10.82
C LYS A 43 12.93 -2.49 -9.96
N ALA A 44 13.09 -1.18 -10.22
CA ALA A 44 13.96 -0.30 -9.44
C ALA A 44 13.55 -0.24 -7.96
N TYR A 45 12.26 -0.38 -7.63
CA TYR A 45 11.83 -0.38 -6.23
C TYR A 45 12.40 -1.59 -5.49
N THR A 46 12.27 -2.77 -6.09
CA THR A 46 12.79 -4.00 -5.49
C THR A 46 14.33 -4.02 -5.46
N SER A 47 15.01 -3.52 -6.51
CA SER A 47 16.49 -3.49 -6.51
C SER A 47 17.06 -2.49 -5.51
N GLU A 48 16.53 -1.27 -5.48
CA GLU A 48 17.09 -0.20 -4.66
C GLU A 48 16.63 -0.31 -3.20
N CYS A 49 15.31 -0.37 -2.99
CA CYS A 49 14.72 -0.38 -1.64
C CYS A 49 14.73 -1.77 -0.99
N GLY A 50 15.04 -2.82 -1.76
CA GLY A 50 15.23 -4.20 -1.29
C GLY A 50 16.69 -4.59 -1.01
N SER A 51 17.65 -3.69 -1.27
CA SER A 51 19.08 -4.00 -1.22
C SER A 51 19.62 -4.27 0.20
N CYS A 52 19.05 -3.62 1.21
CA CYS A 52 19.52 -3.68 2.59
C CYS A 52 18.49 -4.28 3.56
N HIS A 53 17.21 -4.15 3.25
CA HIS A 53 16.09 -4.67 4.01
C HIS A 53 14.96 -5.04 3.04
N LEU A 54 13.87 -5.63 3.55
CA LEU A 54 12.66 -5.86 2.78
C LEU A 54 12.23 -4.59 2.01
N ALA A 55 11.95 -4.69 0.72
CA ALA A 55 11.28 -3.62 -0.02
C ALA A 55 9.85 -3.46 0.54
N PHE A 56 9.69 -2.56 1.52
CA PHE A 56 8.47 -2.47 2.30
C PHE A 56 7.24 -2.16 1.43
N PRO A 57 6.06 -2.67 1.75
CA PRO A 57 4.85 -2.32 1.01
C PRO A 57 4.53 -0.83 1.16
N PRO A 58 4.23 -0.11 0.06
CA PRO A 58 3.95 1.33 0.12
C PRO A 58 2.72 1.65 0.99
N GLY A 59 1.75 0.73 1.07
CA GLY A 59 0.55 0.89 1.90
C GLY A 59 0.82 1.00 3.40
N ALA A 60 2.00 0.59 3.89
CA ALA A 60 2.34 0.52 5.31
C ALA A 60 2.68 1.87 5.96
N LEU A 61 2.92 2.91 5.16
CA LEU A 61 3.17 4.28 5.61
C LEU A 61 2.32 5.30 4.84
N PRO A 62 1.93 6.42 5.46
CA PRO A 62 1.27 7.50 4.75
C PRO A 62 2.21 8.19 3.77
N ALA A 63 1.63 8.85 2.76
CA ALA A 63 2.35 9.56 1.70
C ALA A 63 3.39 10.56 2.24
N ALA A 64 3.02 11.30 3.31
CA ALA A 64 3.92 12.25 3.98
C ALA A 64 5.20 11.58 4.50
N SER A 65 5.10 10.38 5.07
CA SER A 65 6.27 9.65 5.56
C SER A 65 7.18 9.18 4.43
N TRP A 66 6.61 8.65 3.34
CA TRP A 66 7.39 8.30 2.15
C TRP A 66 8.11 9.51 1.56
N LYS A 67 7.44 10.66 1.51
CA LYS A 67 8.02 11.91 1.02
C LYS A 67 9.24 12.33 1.85
N HIS A 68 9.15 12.27 3.18
CA HIS A 68 10.29 12.58 4.05
C HIS A 68 11.45 11.60 3.86
N ILE A 69 11.16 10.29 3.76
CA ILE A 69 12.17 9.25 3.53
C ILE A 69 12.90 9.48 2.20
N MET A 70 12.16 9.68 1.11
CA MET A 70 12.74 9.89 -0.23
C MET A 70 13.56 11.18 -0.32
N ALA A 71 13.19 12.22 0.43
CA ALA A 71 13.94 13.46 0.51
C ALA A 71 15.23 13.37 1.36
N GLY A 72 15.38 12.33 2.19
CA GLY A 72 16.47 12.17 3.16
C GLY A 72 17.28 10.89 2.99
N LEU A 73 17.35 10.34 1.77
CA LEU A 73 18.03 9.07 1.49
C LEU A 73 19.54 9.09 1.81
N ASP A 74 20.19 10.26 1.77
CA ASP A 74 21.59 10.44 2.16
C ASP A 74 21.84 10.15 3.65
N LYS A 75 20.79 10.25 4.48
CA LYS A 75 20.80 10.03 5.92
C LYS A 75 19.80 8.95 6.34
N HIS A 76 19.66 7.92 5.51
CA HIS A 76 18.72 6.83 5.71
C HIS A 76 19.12 5.92 6.90
N TYR A 77 18.72 6.33 8.10
CA TYR A 77 18.84 5.55 9.34
C TYR A 77 20.25 5.07 9.68
N GLY A 78 21.26 5.90 9.42
CA GLY A 78 22.67 5.59 9.67
C GLY A 78 23.39 5.00 8.46
N SER A 79 22.76 4.99 7.29
CA SER A 79 23.37 4.64 6.01
C SER A 79 23.05 5.68 4.95
N ASN A 80 23.80 5.68 3.86
CA ASN A 80 23.50 6.48 2.67
C ASN A 80 22.83 5.56 1.64
N ALA A 81 21.57 5.82 1.34
CA ALA A 81 20.75 5.11 0.36
C ALA A 81 20.40 6.02 -0.84
N SER A 82 21.22 7.04 -1.12
CA SER A 82 20.98 7.97 -2.22
C SER A 82 20.93 7.23 -3.55
N LEU A 83 19.98 7.65 -4.38
CA LEU A 83 19.80 7.15 -5.74
C LEU A 83 20.05 8.30 -6.72
N ASP A 84 20.19 7.98 -8.00
CA ASP A 84 20.19 9.02 -9.02
C ASP A 84 18.84 9.74 -9.08
N ASP A 85 18.87 10.97 -9.60
CA ASP A 85 17.71 11.85 -9.70
C ASP A 85 16.53 11.24 -10.48
N ALA A 86 16.81 10.46 -11.53
CA ALA A 86 15.76 9.88 -12.35
C ALA A 86 15.04 8.74 -11.60
N THR A 87 15.82 7.85 -10.99
CA THR A 87 15.28 6.79 -10.13
C THR A 87 14.53 7.37 -8.94
N THR A 88 15.08 8.38 -8.27
CA THR A 88 14.44 9.04 -7.13
C THR A 88 13.06 9.58 -7.49
N ARG A 89 12.94 10.32 -8.60
CA ARG A 89 11.64 10.87 -9.06
C ARG A 89 10.64 9.78 -9.42
N GLN A 90 11.10 8.72 -10.11
CA GLN A 90 10.23 7.60 -10.47
C GLN A 90 9.67 6.91 -9.23
N LEU A 91 10.54 6.58 -8.26
CA LEU A 91 10.15 5.86 -7.06
C LEU A 91 9.30 6.73 -6.12
N ASP A 92 9.62 8.01 -5.96
CA ASP A 92 8.80 8.92 -5.17
C ASP A 92 7.38 8.99 -5.75
N SER A 93 7.23 9.26 -7.05
CA SER A 93 5.90 9.30 -7.69
C SER A 93 5.10 8.01 -7.50
N TRP A 94 5.74 6.85 -7.60
CA TRP A 94 5.08 5.56 -7.41
C TRP A 94 4.69 5.34 -5.94
N LEU A 95 5.59 5.64 -5.00
CA LEU A 95 5.30 5.56 -3.56
C LEU A 95 4.12 6.45 -3.18
N GLN A 96 4.09 7.70 -3.66
CA GLN A 96 2.98 8.62 -3.38
C GLN A 96 1.63 8.07 -3.89
N ALA A 97 1.61 7.41 -5.05
CA ALA A 97 0.38 6.86 -5.63
C ALA A 97 -0.16 5.62 -4.89
N HIS A 98 0.69 4.91 -4.13
CA HIS A 98 0.34 3.66 -3.47
C HIS A 98 0.45 3.71 -1.94
N ALA A 99 0.72 4.88 -1.38
CA ALA A 99 0.92 5.08 0.04
C ALA A 99 -0.37 4.92 0.86
N GLY A 100 -0.22 4.47 2.10
CA GLY A 100 -1.27 4.57 3.13
C GLY A 100 -2.55 3.78 2.85
N THR A 101 -2.51 2.79 1.96
CA THR A 101 -3.68 2.01 1.58
C THR A 101 -4.10 1.01 2.66
N TRP A 102 -3.23 0.68 3.62
CA TRP A 102 -3.57 -0.26 4.68
C TRP A 102 -4.53 0.35 5.70
N LYS A 103 -5.44 -0.47 6.22
CA LYS A 103 -6.38 -0.06 7.26
C LYS A 103 -5.62 0.49 8.47
N ARG A 104 -5.99 1.69 8.92
CA ARG A 104 -5.44 2.36 10.11
C ARG A 104 -4.00 2.86 9.95
N VAL A 105 -3.53 3.01 8.70
CA VAL A 105 -2.43 3.91 8.36
C VAL A 105 -3.04 5.28 8.09
N GLY A 106 -2.56 6.31 8.79
CA GLY A 106 -3.11 7.66 8.63
C GLY A 106 -2.18 8.72 9.21
N GLU A 107 -1.71 8.51 10.44
CA GLU A 107 -0.72 9.37 11.07
C GLU A 107 0.71 8.97 10.68
N THR A 108 1.57 9.97 10.50
CA THR A 108 3.00 9.77 10.34
C THR A 108 3.59 9.23 11.64
N PRO A 109 4.16 8.01 11.64
CA PRO A 109 4.80 7.47 12.83
C PRO A 109 6.10 8.23 13.14
N ALA A 110 6.54 8.15 14.40
CA ALA A 110 7.80 8.75 14.81
C ALA A 110 8.96 8.26 13.92
N GLN A 111 9.75 9.22 13.41
CA GLN A 111 10.86 8.97 12.48
C GLN A 111 10.46 8.23 11.18
N ASP A 112 9.19 8.29 10.78
CA ASP A 112 8.70 7.64 9.55
C ASP A 112 8.93 6.11 9.53
N ARG A 113 9.03 5.47 10.70
CA ARG A 113 9.24 4.02 10.83
C ARG A 113 7.92 3.27 10.96
N ILE A 114 7.68 2.31 10.07
CA ILE A 114 6.53 1.37 10.12
C ILE A 114 6.36 0.79 11.53
N THR A 115 7.47 0.31 12.10
CA THR A 115 7.51 -0.37 13.40
C THR A 115 7.16 0.53 14.59
N ARG A 116 7.10 1.86 14.38
CA ARG A 116 6.73 2.85 15.38
C ARG A 116 5.30 3.37 15.21
N SER A 117 4.56 2.86 14.23
CA SER A 117 3.15 3.19 14.07
C SER A 117 2.29 2.55 15.16
N ALA A 118 1.20 3.21 15.53
CA ALA A 118 0.25 2.69 16.50
C ALA A 118 -0.37 1.36 16.05
N TRP A 119 -0.57 1.16 14.74
CA TRP A 119 -1.10 -0.09 14.22
C TRP A 119 -0.10 -1.25 14.37
N PHE A 120 1.18 -1.02 14.09
CA PHE A 120 2.21 -2.04 14.20
C PHE A 120 2.37 -2.48 15.66
N GLN A 121 2.50 -1.51 16.56
CA GLN A 121 2.64 -1.76 18.00
C GLN A 121 1.45 -2.54 18.55
N ARG A 122 0.22 -2.15 18.16
CA ARG A 122 -0.98 -2.89 18.57
C ARG A 122 -0.96 -4.32 18.06
N LYS A 123 -0.64 -4.54 16.77
CA LYS A 123 -0.63 -5.87 16.17
C LYS A 123 0.43 -6.79 16.78
N HIS A 124 1.58 -6.23 17.17
CA HIS A 124 2.70 -7.01 17.69
C HIS A 124 2.88 -6.95 19.22
N ARG A 125 1.89 -6.45 19.97
CA ARG A 125 1.99 -6.24 21.43
C ARG A 125 2.26 -7.51 22.25
N GLN A 126 1.96 -8.70 21.70
CA GLN A 126 2.24 -9.99 22.34
C GLN A 126 3.68 -10.48 22.07
N VAL A 127 4.42 -9.83 21.17
CA VAL A 127 5.81 -10.16 20.90
C VAL A 127 6.70 -9.47 21.93
N ARG A 128 7.35 -10.28 22.77
CA ARG A 128 8.22 -9.81 23.86
C ARG A 128 9.50 -9.18 23.31
N ASP A 129 10.04 -8.20 24.02
CA ASP A 129 11.30 -7.53 23.65
C ASP A 129 12.48 -8.47 23.43
N ALA A 130 12.54 -9.56 24.21
CA ALA A 130 13.56 -10.61 24.05
C ALA A 130 13.49 -11.32 22.69
N VAL A 131 12.31 -11.39 22.06
CA VAL A 131 12.15 -11.90 20.68
C VAL A 131 12.76 -10.91 19.69
N TRP A 132 12.47 -9.61 19.85
CA TRP A 132 13.01 -8.56 18.97
C TRP A 132 14.54 -8.47 19.02
N ALA A 133 15.12 -8.65 20.21
CA ALA A 133 16.56 -8.64 20.43
C ALA A 133 17.25 -9.95 20.03
N HIS A 134 16.52 -11.02 19.73
CA HIS A 134 17.10 -12.33 19.42
C HIS A 134 17.89 -12.29 18.11
N ASN A 135 19.02 -13.01 18.02
CA ASN A 135 19.94 -12.97 16.88
C ASN A 135 19.31 -13.33 15.52
N SER A 136 18.27 -14.18 15.52
CA SER A 136 17.54 -14.54 14.29
C SER A 136 16.50 -13.51 13.86
N VAL A 137 16.14 -12.54 14.72
CA VAL A 137 15.19 -11.45 14.42
C VAL A 137 15.93 -10.13 14.24
N LYS A 138 16.85 -9.81 15.16
CA LYS A 138 17.71 -8.61 15.24
C LYS A 138 16.98 -7.30 15.49
N SER A 139 15.84 -7.09 14.84
CA SER A 139 15.01 -5.90 15.03
C SER A 139 13.58 -6.12 14.52
N PRO A 140 12.61 -5.30 14.96
CA PRO A 140 11.26 -5.31 14.41
C PRO A 140 11.17 -4.97 12.92
N ALA A 141 12.21 -4.38 12.32
CA ALA A 141 12.23 -4.03 10.89
C ALA A 141 12.52 -5.25 9.99
N ASN A 142 12.99 -6.36 10.56
CA ASN A 142 13.25 -7.59 9.83
C ASN A 142 11.97 -8.43 9.72
N CYS A 143 10.99 -7.93 8.97
CA CYS A 143 9.67 -8.58 8.84
C CYS A 143 9.80 -10.04 8.35
N GLY A 144 10.76 -10.29 7.45
CA GLY A 144 11.03 -11.62 6.88
C GLY A 144 11.51 -12.66 7.89
N ALA A 145 11.95 -12.26 9.09
CA ALA A 145 12.32 -13.21 10.13
C ALA A 145 11.13 -14.04 10.63
N CYS A 146 9.91 -13.47 10.59
CA CYS A 146 8.69 -14.11 11.06
C CYS A 146 7.69 -14.35 9.92
N HIS A 147 7.59 -13.41 8.97
CA HIS A 147 6.70 -13.48 7.80
C HIS A 147 7.49 -13.88 6.55
N PRO A 148 7.60 -15.17 6.20
CA PRO A 148 8.40 -15.61 5.05
C PRO A 148 7.87 -15.09 3.71
N GLY A 149 6.60 -14.70 3.65
CA GLY A 149 5.96 -14.13 2.46
C GLY A 149 6.08 -12.61 2.33
N ALA A 150 6.76 -11.92 3.25
CA ALA A 150 6.74 -10.46 3.36
C ALA A 150 7.18 -9.72 2.08
N GLU A 151 8.14 -10.27 1.31
CA GLU A 151 8.58 -9.72 0.01
C GLU A 151 7.46 -9.62 -1.03
N ARG A 152 6.44 -10.45 -0.89
CA ARG A 152 5.26 -10.46 -1.77
C ARG A 152 4.05 -9.78 -1.13
N GLY A 153 4.25 -9.14 0.02
CA GLY A 153 3.20 -8.49 0.79
C GLY A 153 2.31 -9.44 1.59
N ASP A 154 2.76 -10.68 1.81
CA ASP A 154 2.06 -11.67 2.63
C ASP A 154 2.55 -11.57 4.08
N PHE A 155 1.65 -11.09 4.93
CA PHE A 155 1.83 -10.91 6.38
C PHE A 155 0.77 -11.68 7.16
N ASP A 156 0.18 -12.72 6.57
CA ASP A 156 -0.85 -13.52 7.25
C ASP A 156 -0.24 -14.23 8.47
N ASP A 157 -0.99 -14.21 9.57
CA ASP A 157 -0.58 -14.82 10.83
C ASP A 157 -0.54 -16.36 10.68
N ASP A 158 -1.39 -16.92 9.81
CA ASP A 158 -1.43 -18.37 9.50
C ASP A 158 -0.14 -18.85 8.79
N HIS A 159 0.59 -17.93 8.16
CA HIS A 159 1.83 -18.21 7.43
C HIS A 159 3.09 -17.94 8.26
N LEU A 160 2.94 -17.51 9.51
CA LEU A 160 4.07 -17.21 10.38
C LEU A 160 4.99 -18.41 10.56
N LYS A 161 6.29 -18.11 10.66
CA LYS A 161 7.32 -19.06 11.05
C LYS A 161 8.01 -18.59 12.30
N ILE A 162 8.32 -19.55 13.17
CA ILE A 162 9.11 -19.30 14.36
C ILE A 162 10.56 -19.09 13.92
N PRO A 163 11.20 -17.96 14.27
CA PRO A 163 12.60 -17.71 13.95
C PRO A 163 13.51 -18.84 14.45
N PRO A 164 14.52 -19.25 13.66
CA PRO A 164 15.45 -20.30 14.08
C PRO A 164 16.10 -19.97 15.43
N GLY A 165 16.22 -20.99 16.28
CA GLY A 165 16.88 -20.88 17.59
C GLY A 165 16.07 -20.16 18.68
N LEU A 166 14.87 -19.63 18.40
CA LEU A 166 14.08 -18.95 19.41
C LEU A 166 13.66 -19.95 20.52
N PRO A 167 13.94 -19.72 21.81
CA PRO A 167 13.65 -20.66 22.88
C PRO A 167 12.13 -20.76 23.13
N LEU A 168 11.66 -21.93 23.60
CA LEU A 168 10.23 -22.24 23.75
C LEU A 168 9.46 -21.19 24.57
N HIS A 169 10.05 -20.69 25.66
CA HIS A 169 9.42 -19.68 26.54
C HIS A 169 9.21 -18.31 25.89
N LEU A 170 9.77 -18.07 24.68
CA LEU A 170 9.58 -16.86 23.89
C LEU A 170 8.62 -17.06 22.70
N ARG A 171 8.10 -18.27 22.48
CA ARG A 171 7.25 -18.60 21.32
C ARG A 171 5.76 -18.37 21.53
N TRP A 172 5.36 -17.80 22.66
CA TRP A 172 3.95 -17.56 23.02
C TRP A 172 3.13 -16.92 21.89
N ALA A 173 3.69 -15.89 21.23
CA ALA A 173 2.99 -15.14 20.18
C ALA A 173 2.62 -15.94 18.92
N TRP A 174 3.08 -17.19 18.77
CA TRP A 174 2.72 -18.08 17.65
C TRP A 174 1.61 -19.08 17.99
N PHE A 175 1.16 -19.12 19.24
CA PHE A 175 0.17 -20.08 19.72
C PHE A 175 -1.06 -19.43 20.36
N ASP A 176 -1.14 -18.10 20.29
CA ASP A 176 -2.24 -17.25 20.75
C ASP A 176 -3.22 -17.00 19.60
#